data_AF-A0A660YBS7-F1
#
_entry.id   AF-A0A660YBS7-F1
#
_cell.length_a   1.000
_cell.length_b   1.000
_cell.length_c   1.000
_cell.angle_alpha   90.00
_cell.angle_beta   90.00
_cell.angle_gamma   90.00
#
_symmetry.space_group_name_H-M   'P 1'
#
loop_
_entity.id
_entity.type
_entity.pdbx_description
1 polymer ?
#
loop_
_entity_poly.entity_id
_entity_poly.type
_entity_poly.pdbx_seq_one_letter_code
_entity_poly.pdbx_strand_id
1 'polypeptide(L)'
;MVKIEQPNILVVEGREEELFFEAFIRDLSLRDIQIMPIGGKERLRRNLKALKLSPGFARVTSLTVVRDADEDPKAAFQSVRDALQAAIRTEFVGDSGRFLPGRAN
;
A
#
# COMPACT_ATOMS: atom_id res chain seq x y z
N MET A 1 12.56 -3.21 11.51
CA MET A 1 11.86 -1.95 11.14
C MET A 1 12.36 -1.57 9.76
N VAL A 2 11.48 -1.35 8.79
CA VAL A 2 11.90 -1.01 7.41
C VAL A 2 12.11 0.50 7.31
N LYS A 3 13.08 0.95 6.53
CA LYS A 3 13.31 2.38 6.29
C LYS A 3 12.52 2.80 5.05
N ILE A 4 11.75 3.89 5.16
CA ILE A 4 11.03 4.48 4.03
C ILE A 4 11.85 5.66 3.50
N GLU A 5 12.34 5.51 2.27
CA GLU A 5 13.21 6.48 1.61
C GLU A 5 12.51 7.19 0.46
N GLN A 6 11.47 6.58 -0.12
CA GLN A 6 10.71 7.13 -1.25
C GLN A 6 9.28 7.54 -0.85
N PRO A 7 8.70 8.54 -1.54
CA PRO A 7 7.33 9.02 -1.27
C PRO A 7 6.25 8.06 -1.81
N ASN A 8 6.54 7.25 -2.83
CA ASN A 8 5.58 6.30 -3.39
C ASN A 8 5.97 4.88 -2.98
N ILE A 9 5.06 4.16 -2.31
CA ILE A 9 5.31 2.79 -1.85
C ILE A 9 4.48 1.81 -2.67
N LEU A 10 5.13 0.82 -3.27
CA LEU A 10 4.49 -0.29 -3.96
C LEU A 10 4.64 -1.56 -3.14
N VAL A 11 3.56 -1.97 -2.49
CA VAL A 11 3.49 -3.19 -1.70
C VAL A 11 3.08 -4.35 -2.61
N VAL A 12 3.88 -5.40 -2.66
CA VAL A 12 3.66 -6.58 -3.51
C VAL A 12 3.59 -7.86 -2.67
N GLU A 13 2.95 -8.91 -3.18
CA GLU A 13 2.71 -10.16 -2.43
C GLU A 13 4.01 -10.91 -2.09
N GLY A 14 4.85 -11.16 -3.09
CA GLY A 14 6.06 -11.97 -2.99
C GLY A 14 7.28 -11.36 -3.67
N ARG A 15 8.35 -12.18 -3.74
CA ARG A 15 9.65 -11.78 -4.30
C ARG A 15 9.61 -11.76 -5.83
N GLU A 16 8.78 -12.58 -6.45
CA GLU A 16 8.66 -12.63 -7.92
C GLU A 16 8.03 -11.34 -8.46
N GLU A 17 6.96 -10.85 -7.82
CA GLU A 17 6.33 -9.58 -8.18
C GLU A 17 7.29 -8.40 -7.94
N GLU A 18 8.06 -8.44 -6.84
CA GLU A 18 9.07 -7.42 -6.57
C GLU A 18 10.08 -7.31 -7.71
N LEU A 19 10.67 -8.44 -8.13
CA LEU A 19 11.63 -8.48 -9.24
C LEU A 19 11.01 -8.01 -10.55
N PHE A 20 9.75 -8.40 -10.82
CA PHE A 20 9.03 -7.96 -12.00
C PHE A 20 8.84 -6.43 -12.01
N PHE A 21 8.31 -5.86 -10.91
CA PHE A 21 8.07 -4.42 -10.83
C PHE A 21 9.36 -3.61 -10.78
N GLU A 22 10.44 -4.12 -10.17
CA GLU A 22 11.76 -3.49 -10.22
C GLU A 22 12.23 -3.34 -11.68
N ALA A 23 12.14 -4.42 -12.46
CA ALA A 23 12.52 -4.40 -13.87
C ALA A 23 11.60 -3.49 -14.70
N PHE A 24 10.29 -3.55 -14.47
CA PHE A 24 9.29 -2.80 -15.22
C PHE A 24 9.36 -1.29 -14.95
N ILE A 25 9.48 -0.88 -13.69
CA ILE A 25 9.65 0.53 -13.30
C ILE A 25 10.92 1.11 -13.92
N ARG A 26 12.00 0.32 -13.93
CA ARG A 26 13.27 0.72 -14.56
C ARG A 26 13.11 0.89 -16.07
N ASP A 27 12.45 -0.03 -16.75
CA ASP A 27 12.18 0.05 -18.19
C ASP A 27 11.37 1.30 -18.54
N LEU A 28 10.36 1.62 -17.73
CA LEU A 28 9.54 2.83 -17.87
C LEU A 28 10.24 4.12 -17.40
N SER A 29 11.47 4.05 -16.87
CA SER A 29 12.20 5.19 -16.30
C SER A 29 11.41 5.94 -15.21
N LEU A 30 10.56 5.23 -14.48
CA LEU A 30 9.83 5.76 -13.33
C LEU A 30 10.76 5.90 -12.13
N ARG A 31 10.54 6.94 -11.33
CA ARG A 31 11.37 7.28 -10.16
C ARG A 31 10.52 7.44 -8.91
N ASP A 32 11.19 7.55 -7.77
CA ASP A 32 10.58 7.84 -6.47
C ASP A 32 9.59 6.77 -5.98
N ILE A 33 9.79 5.52 -6.39
CA ILE A 33 9.00 4.35 -5.97
C ILE A 33 9.88 3.38 -5.19
N GLN A 34 9.43 2.99 -4.00
CA GLN A 34 10.04 1.94 -3.18
C GLN A 34 9.12 0.73 -3.17
N ILE A 35 9.62 -0.40 -3.68
CA ILE A 35 8.90 -1.67 -3.70
C ILE A 35 9.14 -2.40 -2.38
N MET A 36 8.10 -3.05 -1.85
CA MET A 36 8.15 -3.79 -0.59
C MET A 36 7.36 -5.10 -0.67
N PRO A 37 8.02 -6.27 -0.65
CA PRO A 37 7.33 -7.55 -0.59
C PRO A 37 6.78 -7.80 0.83
N ILE A 38 5.54 -8.30 0.94
CA ILE A 38 4.92 -8.60 2.24
C ILE A 38 5.11 -10.05 2.69
N GLY A 39 5.53 -10.94 1.79
CA GLY A 39 5.74 -12.36 2.07
C GLY A 39 4.43 -13.11 2.28
N GLY A 40 3.46 -12.85 1.40
CA GLY A 40 2.15 -13.52 1.35
C GLY A 40 0.99 -12.72 1.93
N LYS A 41 -0.21 -12.94 1.36
CA LYS A 41 -1.47 -12.28 1.72
C LYS A 41 -1.80 -12.22 3.21
N GLU A 42 -1.53 -13.27 3.97
CA GLU A 42 -1.80 -13.34 5.43
C GLU A 42 -0.99 -12.32 6.24
N ARG A 43 0.11 -11.80 5.68
CA ARG A 43 1.00 -10.85 6.35
C ARG A 43 0.66 -9.40 6.03
N LEU A 44 -0.24 -9.14 5.08
CA LEU A 44 -0.57 -7.80 4.60
C LEU A 44 -0.94 -6.85 5.75
N ARG A 45 -1.95 -7.22 6.55
CA ARG A 45 -2.43 -6.38 7.66
C ARG A 45 -1.33 -6.07 8.68
N ARG A 46 -0.54 -7.07 9.06
CA ARG A 46 0.57 -6.90 10.03
C ARG A 46 1.63 -5.97 9.47
N ASN A 47 2.02 -6.17 8.21
CA ASN A 47 3.07 -5.40 7.59
C ASN A 47 2.63 -3.96 7.32
N LEU A 48 1.37 -3.72 6.94
CA LEU A 48 0.83 -2.36 6.81
C LEU A 48 0.82 -1.60 8.14
N LYS A 49 0.52 -2.27 9.27
CA LYS A 49 0.64 -1.66 10.60
C LYS A 49 2.10 -1.29 10.92
N ALA A 50 3.04 -2.17 10.63
CA ALA A 50 4.46 -1.90 10.82
C ALA A 50 4.98 -0.80 9.88
N LEU A 51 4.46 -0.74 8.66
CA LEU A 51 4.79 0.28 7.67
C LEU A 51 4.40 1.68 8.15
N LYS A 52 3.19 1.83 8.70
CA LYS A 52 2.73 3.11 9.29
C LYS A 52 3.66 3.64 10.39
N LEU A 53 4.29 2.74 11.14
CA LEU A 53 5.21 3.08 12.23
C LEU A 53 6.66 3.25 11.78
N SER A 54 6.96 3.02 10.50
CA SER A 54 8.32 3.05 9.98
C SER A 54 8.81 4.50 9.81
N PRO A 55 10.08 4.81 10.14
CA PRO A 55 10.65 6.12 9.89
C PRO A 55 10.52 6.50 8.42
N GLY A 56 10.02 7.71 8.16
CA GLY A 56 9.78 8.21 6.81
C GLY A 56 8.36 8.01 6.30
N PHE A 57 7.50 7.23 6.98
CA PHE A 57 6.11 7.01 6.55
C PHE A 57 5.31 8.31 6.41
N ALA A 58 5.58 9.31 7.24
CA ALA A 58 4.93 10.62 7.16
C ALA A 58 5.16 11.38 5.83
N ARG A 59 6.18 11.00 5.03
CA ARG A 59 6.41 11.59 3.69
C ARG A 59 5.66 10.86 2.58
N VAL A 60 5.09 9.69 2.86
CA VAL A 60 4.45 8.84 1.85
C VAL A 60 3.24 9.58 1.28
N THR A 61 3.25 9.81 -0.03
CA THR A 61 2.19 10.48 -0.77
C THR A 61 1.28 9.48 -1.47
N SER A 62 1.78 8.29 -1.79
CA SER A 62 1.00 7.21 -2.37
C SER A 62 1.41 5.85 -1.81
N LEU A 63 0.39 5.00 -1.60
CA LEU A 63 0.56 3.62 -1.20
C LEU A 63 -0.26 2.74 -2.13
N THR A 64 0.42 1.91 -2.91
CA THR A 64 -0.18 0.95 -3.83
C THR A 64 -0.01 -0.45 -3.28
N VAL A 65 -1.03 -1.29 -3.38
CA VAL A 65 -0.99 -2.70 -3.00
C VAL A 65 -1.32 -3.53 -4.24
N VAL A 66 -0.41 -4.40 -4.63
CA VAL A 66 -0.60 -5.41 -5.68
C VAL A 66 -0.62 -6.78 -5.02
N ARG A 67 -1.65 -7.56 -5.35
CA ARG A 67 -1.89 -8.88 -4.83
C ARG A 67 -2.60 -9.69 -5.92
N ASP A 68 -2.30 -10.98 -5.98
CA ASP A 68 -3.00 -11.88 -6.87
C ASP A 68 -4.46 -12.04 -6.45
N ALA A 69 -5.32 -12.22 -7.46
CA ALA A 69 -6.73 -12.49 -7.26
C ALA A 69 -6.99 -13.93 -6.79
N ASP A 70 -6.01 -14.83 -6.93
CA ASP A 70 -6.17 -16.27 -6.77
C ASP A 70 -7.45 -16.75 -7.50
N GLU A 71 -8.30 -17.51 -6.81
CA GLU A 71 -9.58 -18.03 -7.29
C GLU A 71 -10.76 -17.06 -7.07
N ASP A 72 -10.61 -16.06 -6.19
CA ASP A 72 -11.68 -15.13 -5.82
C ASP A 72 -11.17 -13.67 -5.80
N PRO A 73 -11.29 -12.96 -6.94
CA PRO A 73 -10.92 -11.55 -7.04
C PRO A 73 -11.65 -10.63 -6.06
N LYS A 74 -12.91 -10.96 -5.70
CA LYS A 74 -13.70 -10.13 -4.77
C LYS A 74 -13.16 -10.30 -3.36
N ALA A 75 -12.87 -11.53 -2.94
CA ALA A 75 -12.25 -11.80 -1.64
C ALA A 75 -10.86 -11.18 -1.54
N ALA A 76 -10.04 -11.25 -2.60
CA ALA A 76 -8.73 -10.61 -2.65
C ALA A 76 -8.83 -9.09 -2.46
N PHE A 77 -9.73 -8.43 -3.20
CA PHE A 77 -9.98 -7.00 -3.06
C PHE A 77 -10.48 -6.61 -1.66
N GLN A 78 -11.46 -7.36 -1.12
CA GLN A 78 -12.00 -7.10 0.22
C GLN A 78 -10.92 -7.27 1.30
N SER A 79 -10.07 -8.28 1.18
CA SER A 79 -8.95 -8.51 2.09
C SER A 79 -7.94 -7.34 2.10
N VAL A 80 -7.65 -6.75 0.93
CA VAL A 80 -6.81 -5.54 0.85
C VAL A 80 -7.49 -4.35 1.52
N ARG A 81 -8.78 -4.12 1.27
CA ARG A 81 -9.55 -3.05 1.92
C ARG A 81 -9.56 -3.18 3.44
N ASP A 82 -9.83 -4.36 3.95
CA ASP A 82 -9.89 -4.65 5.39
C ASP A 82 -8.52 -4.48 6.07
N ALA A 83 -7.44 -4.76 5.35
CA ALA A 83 -6.08 -4.54 5.83
C ALA A 83 -5.75 -3.05 5.91
N LEU A 84 -6.07 -2.27 4.86
CA LEU A 84 -5.85 -0.83 4.82
C LEU A 84 -6.69 -0.10 5.88
N GLN A 85 -7.97 -0.45 6.01
CA GLN A 85 -8.87 0.15 7.00
C GLN A 85 -8.43 -0.15 8.44
N ALA A 86 -7.86 -1.32 8.71
CA ALA A 86 -7.37 -1.68 10.04
C ALA A 86 -5.99 -1.11 10.38
N ALA A 87 -5.16 -0.81 9.38
CA ALA A 87 -3.77 -0.44 9.59
C ALA A 87 -3.52 1.07 9.44
N ILE A 88 -4.13 1.71 8.45
CA ILE A 88 -3.74 3.05 8.01
C ILE A 88 -4.71 4.11 8.44
N ARG A 89 -6.03 3.83 8.41
CA ARG A 89 -7.15 4.74 8.73
C ARG A 89 -6.73 6.04 9.42
N THR A 90 -6.55 7.07 8.61
CA THR A 90 -7.07 8.42 8.84
C THR A 90 -8.56 8.40 8.53
N GLU A 91 -9.34 9.28 9.15
CA GLU A 91 -10.80 9.30 9.13
C GLU A 91 -11.39 9.06 7.73
N PHE A 92 -12.14 7.96 7.58
CA PHE A 92 -12.96 7.76 6.39
C PHE A 92 -14.28 8.50 6.61
N VAL A 93 -14.44 9.63 5.93
CA VAL A 93 -15.76 10.22 5.66
C VAL A 93 -16.35 9.45 4.50
N GLY A 94 -17.37 8.63 4.76
CA GLY A 94 -18.32 8.20 3.72
C GLY A 94 -19.13 9.42 3.27
N ASP A 95 -19.77 9.47 2.11
CA ASP A 95 -20.15 8.47 1.12
C ASP A 95 -20.56 9.30 -0.12
N SER A 96 -20.69 8.70 -1.31
CA SER A 96 -21.23 9.37 -2.52
C SER A 96 -20.50 10.65 -3.01
N GLY A 97 -19.29 10.51 -3.53
CA GLY A 97 -18.81 11.33 -4.66
C GLY A 97 -18.67 12.86 -4.50
N ARG A 98 -18.84 13.49 -3.33
CA ARG A 98 -18.49 14.91 -3.14
C ARG A 98 -17.80 15.18 -1.81
N PHE A 99 -16.59 15.74 -1.93
CA PHE A 99 -15.75 16.23 -0.85
C PHE A 99 -16.14 17.67 -0.47
N LEU A 100 -16.32 17.95 0.82
CA LEU A 100 -16.28 19.31 1.36
C LEU A 100 -15.20 19.38 2.45
N PRO A 101 -14.34 20.41 2.46
CA PRO A 101 -13.31 20.54 3.49
C PRO A 101 -13.95 20.96 4.83
N GLY A 102 -13.86 20.08 5.82
CA GLY A 102 -14.11 20.42 7.22
C GLY A 102 -12.95 21.25 7.77
N ARG A 103 -13.24 22.51 8.11
CA ARG A 103 -12.38 23.35 8.95
C ARG A 103 -12.52 22.98 10.43
N ALA A 104 -11.54 23.46 11.19
CA ALA A 104 -11.51 23.73 12.63
C ALA A 104 -11.04 22.56 13.51
N ASN A 105 -10.17 22.75 14.51
CA ASN A 105 -9.58 23.95 15.12
C ASN A 105 -8.20 23.59 15.69
#